data_AF-A0A355V5X8-F1
#
_entry.id   AF-A0A355V5X8-F1
#
_cell.length_a   1.000
_cell.length_b   1.000
_cell.length_c   1.000
_cell.angle_alpha   90.00
_cell.angle_beta   90.00
_cell.angle_gamma   90.00
#
_symmetry.space_group_name_H-M   'P 1'
#
loop_
_entity.id
_entity.type
_entity.pdbx_description
1 polymer ?
#
loop_
_entity_poly.entity_id
_entity_poly.type
_entity_poly.pdbx_seq_one_letter_code
_entity_poly.pdbx_strand_id
1 'polypeptide(L)' 'MPRLFRWHWLVLMALICSAGAQADEIPSRVAVQAYVKAEGDRLNLLMRVPMDALLEAQFPLRGEIGYVI' A
#
# COMPACT_ATOMS: atom_id res chain seq x y z
N MET A 1 -15.53 -1.66 -49.88
CA MET A 1 -15.01 -2.69 -48.94
C MET A 1 -14.45 -2.08 -47.64
N PRO A 2 -15.23 -1.33 -46.80
CA PRO A 2 -14.69 -0.73 -45.56
C PRO A 2 -14.95 -1.54 -44.26
N ARG A 3 -15.83 -2.55 -44.31
CA ARG A 3 -16.33 -3.24 -43.09
C ARG A 3 -15.26 -4.10 -42.40
N LEU A 4 -14.36 -4.69 -43.19
CA LEU A 4 -13.23 -5.50 -42.70
C LEU A 4 -12.19 -4.63 -41.99
N PHE A 5 -11.88 -3.46 -42.54
CA PHE A 5 -10.94 -2.50 -41.94
C PHE A 5 -11.38 -2.10 -40.53
N ARG A 6 -12.66 -1.80 -40.34
CA ARG A 6 -13.21 -1.42 -39.03
C ARG A 6 -13.05 -2.53 -37.97
N TRP A 7 -13.16 -3.79 -38.36
CA TRP A 7 -12.94 -4.93 -37.46
C TRP A 7 -11.48 -5.07 -37.04
N HIS A 8 -10.54 -4.82 -37.95
CA HIS A 8 -9.11 -4.89 -37.63
C HIS A 8 -8.75 -3.84 -36.57
N TRP A 9 -9.28 -2.62 -36.71
CA TRP A 9 -9.10 -1.56 -35.70
C TRP A 9 -9.72 -1.89 -34.35
N LEU A 10 -10.90 -2.52 -34.33
CA LEU A 10 -11.53 -2.95 -33.09
C LEU A 10 -10.73 -4.05 -32.39
N VAL A 11 -10.22 -5.03 -33.15
CA VAL A 11 -9.37 -6.11 -32.61
C VAL A 11 -8.04 -5.54 -32.08
N LEU A 12 -7.42 -4.61 -32.80
CA LEU A 12 -6.22 -3.92 -32.34
C LEU A 12 -6.46 -3.14 -31.03
N MET A 13 -7.55 -2.38 -30.94
CA MET A 13 -7.92 -1.67 -29.71
C MET A 13 -8.16 -2.62 -28.54
N ALA A 14 -8.84 -3.75 -28.76
CA ALA A 14 -9.09 -4.73 -27.72
C ALA A 14 -7.78 -5.37 -27.21
N LEU A 15 -6.84 -5.69 -28.10
CA LEU A 15 -5.53 -6.23 -27.74
C LEU A 15 -4.69 -5.23 -26.92
N ILE A 16 -4.73 -3.95 -27.28
CA ILE A 16 -4.00 -2.89 -26.55
C ILE A 16 -4.62 -2.66 -25.17
N CYS A 17 -5.95 -2.66 -25.06
CA CYS A 17 -6.66 -2.47 -23.79
C CYS A 17 -6.52 -3.68 -22.85
N SER A 18 -6.25 -4.87 -23.40
CA SER A 18 -5.96 -6.08 -22.63
C SER A 18 -4.53 -6.12 -22.07
N ALA A 19 -3.67 -5.15 -22.38
CA ALA A 19 -2.40 -4.99 -21.69
C ALA A 19 -2.71 -4.74 -20.20
N GLY A 20 -2.42 -5.75 -19.39
CA GLY A 20 -3.00 -5.93 -18.05
C GLY A 20 -3.02 -4.68 -17.18
N ALA A 21 -4.13 -4.49 -16.48
CA ALA A 21 -4.22 -3.52 -15.41
C ALA A 21 -3.21 -3.91 -14.31
N GLN A 22 -2.12 -3.16 -14.20
CA GLN A 22 -1.21 -3.22 -13.07
C GLN A 22 -1.93 -2.55 -11.90
N ALA A 23 -2.66 -3.34 -11.11
CA ALA A 23 -3.08 -2.88 -9.80
C ALA A 23 -1.86 -2.94 -8.88
N ASP A 24 -1.54 -1.84 -8.21
CA ASP A 24 -0.49 -1.86 -7.19
C ASP A 24 -0.88 -2.88 -6.11
N GLU A 25 0.02 -3.83 -5.87
CA GLU A 25 -0.21 -4.94 -4.96
C GLU A 25 -0.16 -4.45 -3.52
N ILE A 26 -1.19 -4.79 -2.72
CA ILE A 26 -1.19 -4.47 -1.29
C ILE A 26 -0.13 -5.37 -0.62
N PRO A 27 0.85 -4.79 0.11
CA PRO A 27 1.90 -5.57 0.73
C PRO A 27 1.33 -6.46 1.84
N SER A 28 1.47 -7.78 1.70
CA SER A 28 1.03 -8.75 2.71
C SER A 28 1.81 -8.70 4.03
N ARG A 29 2.97 -8.04 4.03
CA ARG A 29 3.80 -7.81 5.21
C ARG A 29 4.55 -6.50 5.08
N VAL A 30 4.58 -5.73 6.16
CA VAL A 30 5.30 -4.47 6.25
C VAL A 30 6.27 -4.55 7.41
N ALA A 31 7.55 -4.29 7.14
CA ALA A 31 8.55 -4.14 8.19
C ALA A 31 8.51 -2.71 8.73
N VAL A 32 8.31 -2.57 10.03
CA VAL A 32 8.29 -1.28 10.74
C VAL A 32 9.50 -1.23 11.66
N GLN A 33 10.21 -0.10 11.64
CA GLN A 33 11.31 0.14 12.56
C GLN A 33 10.89 1.15 13.63
N ALA A 34 11.08 0.81 14.90
CA ALA A 34 10.75 1.68 16.01
C ALA A 34 11.94 1.87 16.96
N TYR A 35 12.09 3.09 17.48
CA TYR A 35 13.05 3.46 18.51
C TYR A 35 12.30 3.96 19.74
N VAL A 36 12.69 3.48 20.91
CA VAL A 36 12.07 3.83 22.19
C VAL A 36 13.09 4.52 23.08
N LYS A 37 12.69 5.63 23.68
CA LYS A 37 13.44 6.32 24.72
C LYS A 37 12.54 6.57 25.93
N ALA A 38 12.90 6.01 27.08
CA ALA A 38 12.24 6.30 28.35
C ALA A 38 12.72 7.63 28.92
N GLU A 39 11.79 8.51 29.30
CA GLU A 39 12.04 9.82 29.93
C GLU A 39 11.11 10.02 31.12
N GLY A 40 11.55 9.59 32.31
CA GLY A 40 10.78 9.72 33.54
C GLY A 40 9.42 9.03 33.43
N ASP A 41 8.35 9.82 33.41
CA ASP A 41 6.96 9.36 33.29
C ASP A 41 6.43 9.39 31.84
N ARG A 42 7.33 9.48 30.85
CA ARG A 42 6.99 9.53 29.42
C ARG A 42 7.85 8.57 28.62
N LEU A 43 7.28 8.09 27.52
CA LEU A 43 7.95 7.21 26.58
C LEU A 43 7.92 7.86 25.19
N ASN A 44 9.10 8.21 24.68
CA ASN A 44 9.24 8.78 23.34
C ASN A 44 9.43 7.65 22.34
N LEU A 45 8.49 7.52 21.41
CA LEU A 45 8.49 6.51 20.35
C LEU A 45 8.72 7.20 19.00
N LEU A 46 9.74 6.77 18.26
CA LEU A 46 9.97 7.17 16.87
C LEU A 46 9.78 5.95 15.97
N MET A 47 8.80 5.99 15.08
CA MET A 47 8.47 4.89 14.18
C MET A 47 8.68 5.29 12.72
N ARG A 48 9.29 4.40 11.94
CA ARG A 48 9.43 4.50 10.48
C ARG A 48 8.49 3.49 9.83
N VAL A 49 7.48 4.00 9.16
CA VAL A 49 6.49 3.22 8.42
C VAL A 49 6.60 3.58 6.93
N PRO A 50 6.67 2.58 6.02
CA PRO A 50 6.58 2.84 4.59
C PRO A 50 5.29 3.59 4.25
N MET A 51 5.38 4.61 3.39
CA MET A 51 4.23 5.46 3.05
C MET A 51 3.08 4.66 2.43
N ASP A 52 3.42 3.68 1.61
CA ASP A 52 2.49 2.79 0.92
C ASP A 52 1.67 1.94 1.93
N ALA A 53 2.16 1.78 3.15
CA ALA A 53 1.52 1.05 4.24
C ALA A 53 0.91 1.96 5.31
N LEU A 54 1.12 3.28 5.23
CA LEU A 54 0.73 4.22 6.28
C LEU A 54 -0.79 4.32 6.43
N LEU A 55 -1.54 4.18 5.34
CA LEU A 55 -3.01 4.24 5.35
C LEU A 55 -3.65 3.09 6.14
N GLU A 56 -2.94 1.96 6.30
CA GLU A 56 -3.39 0.80 7.09
C GLU A 56 -2.81 0.80 8.52
N ALA A 57 -1.86 1.70 8.81
CA ALA A 57 -1.16 1.70 10.09
C ALA A 57 -2.06 2.23 11.21
N GLN A 58 -2.56 1.32 12.06
CA GLN A 58 -3.27 1.69 13.29
C GLN A 58 -2.27 1.93 14.41
N PHE A 59 -2.20 3.16 14.90
CA PHE A 59 -1.39 3.50 16.07
C PHE A 59 -2.16 3.17 17.34
N PRO A 60 -1.62 2.35 18.26
CA PRO A 60 -2.26 2.13 19.55
C PRO A 60 -2.20 3.43 20.37
N LEU A 61 -3.35 4.09 20.53
CA LEU A 61 -3.44 5.40 21.19
C LEU A 61 -3.60 5.31 22.72
N ARG A 62 -3.98 4.14 23.26
CA ARG A 62 -3.94 3.75 24.69
C ARG A 62 -4.39 2.29 24.85
N GLY A 63 -3.82 1.64 25.87
CA GLY A 63 -4.06 0.27 26.34
C GLY A 63 -5.19 -0.53 25.73
N GLU A 64 -4.83 -1.37 24.75
CA GLU A 64 -5.43 -2.71 24.57
C GLU A 64 -4.57 -3.58 23.64
N ILE A 65 -3.64 -3.00 22.86
CA ILE A 65 -2.51 -3.74 22.28
C ILE A 65 -1.24 -2.86 22.32
N GLY A 66 -0.34 -3.12 23.27
CA GLY A 66 0.99 -2.50 23.32
C GLY A 66 1.26 -1.65 24.56
N TYR A 67 1.65 -2.31 25.65
CA TYR A 67 2.50 -1.68 26.67
C TYR A 67 3.94 -2.16 26.45
N VAL A 68 4.88 -1.22 26.43
CA VAL A 68 6.24 -1.46 26.91
C VAL A 68 6.24 -1.00 28.35
N ILE A 69 6.16 -1.97 29.27
CA ILE A 69 6.66 -1.83 30.64
C ILE A 69 8.18 -1.98 30.64
#